data_AF-A0A4Q1A2K4-F1
#
_entry.id   AF-A0A4Q1A2K4-F1
#
_cell.length_a   1.000
_cell.length_b   1.000
_cell.length_c   1.000
_cell.angle_alpha   90.00
_cell.angle_beta   90.00
_cell.angle_gamma   90.00
#
_symmetry.space_group_name_H-M   'P 1'
#
loop_
_entity.id
_entity.type
_entity.pdbx_description
1 polymer ?
#
loop_
_entity_poly.entity_id
_entity_poly.type
_entity_poly.pdbx_seq_one_letter_code
_entity_poly.pdbx_strand_id
1 'polypeptide(L)'
;MEKILLIITICTIIMTAPVFAKILKIPVVVIEISLGLLCGYLGLIYDDEILQLIAKFGFIYLMFLAGLEINFKLVNVIKATLATNVVMYFVLLYTLSGVICWLFDLGLTYFVALPIFSLGMLMMLIKEYGKEQPWLNLALSIGVVGEVVSILAITLFSGWTEFGLSGRFVTSIFTIFAVVVVTILLLRFSYMIFWWFPELKQYLIPDSEKDKHDQDIRFSLSLLLIMVSIMLLLKIDVVLGAFTAGLFFKMFFYQREELLHKIESFGFGFFAPIFFIYTGSTVKLDMITFDILLHSIFIMSAILAIRLISSYLVFVKYLKPKNTLLFALSDSMPLTFMVAIAMISYNYGLINQAEYFSFIIASLLDGLILMIIIRRLYRFFKVDNEEIVINK
;
A
#
# COMPACT_ATOMS: atom_id res chain seq x y z
N MET A 1 13.80 22.56 24.21
CA MET A 1 13.24 21.36 24.89
C MET A 1 12.13 20.70 24.08
N GLU A 2 11.27 21.45 23.39
CA GLU A 2 10.16 20.91 22.59
C GLU A 2 10.59 19.91 21.50
N LYS A 3 11.67 20.19 20.74
CA LYS A 3 12.23 19.22 19.78
C LYS A 3 12.73 17.93 20.42
N ILE A 4 13.27 18.01 21.63
CA ILE A 4 13.74 16.82 22.36
C ILE A 4 12.54 15.98 22.79
N LEU A 5 11.48 16.63 23.30
CA LEU A 5 10.23 15.95 23.66
C LEU A 5 9.60 15.26 22.46
N LEU A 6 9.50 15.96 21.32
CA LEU A 6 8.99 15.41 20.06
C LEU A 6 9.73 14.11 19.66
N ILE A 7 11.06 14.14 19.65
CA ILE A 7 11.89 12.98 19.31
C ILE A 7 11.69 11.84 20.32
N ILE A 8 11.66 12.14 21.62
CA ILE A 8 11.42 11.14 22.66
C ILE A 8 10.04 10.50 22.47
N THR A 9 9.00 11.28 22.17
CA THR A 9 7.65 10.77 21.90
C THR A 9 7.64 9.84 20.71
N ILE A 10 8.22 10.24 19.57
CA ILE A 10 8.30 9.39 18.37
C ILE A 10 9.03 8.08 18.67
N CYS A 11 10.22 8.14 19.29
CA CYS A 11 10.99 6.96 19.65
C CYS A 11 10.22 6.02 20.60
N THR A 12 9.49 6.60 21.57
CA THR A 12 8.65 5.84 22.50
C THR A 12 7.53 5.12 21.76
N ILE A 13 6.86 5.77 20.80
CA ILE A 13 5.82 5.15 20.00
C ILE A 13 6.39 4.02 19.16
N ILE A 14 7.50 4.23 18.44
CA ILE A 14 8.13 3.19 17.61
C ILE A 14 8.47 1.95 18.46
N MET A 15 9.02 2.15 19.66
CA MET A 15 9.40 1.05 20.54
C MET A 15 8.21 0.29 21.13
N THR A 16 7.14 1.02 21.48
CA THR A 16 5.99 0.44 22.21
C THR A 16 4.87 -0.05 21.31
N ALA A 17 4.73 0.46 20.08
CA ALA A 17 3.66 0.09 19.16
C ALA A 17 3.60 -1.42 18.87
N PRO A 18 4.72 -2.14 18.61
CA PRO A 18 4.67 -3.60 18.43
C PRO A 18 4.21 -4.36 19.67
N VAL A 19 4.52 -3.85 20.87
CA VAL A 19 4.09 -4.45 22.15
C VAL A 19 2.59 -4.33 22.30
N PHE A 20 2.02 -3.13 22.09
CA PHE A 20 0.58 -2.90 22.11
C PHE A 20 -0.14 -3.69 21.03
N ALA A 21 0.42 -3.74 19.81
CA ALA A 21 -0.12 -4.54 18.70
C ALA A 21 -0.24 -6.02 19.07
N LYS A 22 0.79 -6.59 19.73
CA LYS A 22 0.77 -7.97 20.21
C LYS A 22 -0.27 -8.21 21.32
N ILE A 23 -0.38 -7.29 22.28
CA ILE A 23 -1.35 -7.38 23.38
C ILE A 23 -2.78 -7.32 22.86
N LEU A 24 -3.07 -6.34 21.99
CA LEU A 24 -4.40 -6.08 21.46
C LEU A 24 -4.75 -7.01 20.27
N LYS A 25 -3.77 -7.70 19.70
CA LYS A 25 -3.88 -8.56 18.51
C LYS A 25 -4.40 -7.82 17.27
N ILE A 26 -3.91 -6.59 17.10
CA ILE A 26 -4.22 -5.64 16.03
C ILE A 26 -2.92 -5.38 15.23
N PRO A 27 -2.99 -5.05 13.93
CA PRO A 27 -1.83 -4.65 13.14
C PRO A 27 -1.01 -3.51 13.76
N VAL A 28 0.32 -3.59 13.66
CA VAL A 28 1.23 -2.57 14.21
C VAL A 28 0.97 -1.19 13.62
N VAL A 29 0.76 -1.11 12.31
CA VAL A 29 0.49 0.14 11.59
C VAL A 29 -0.74 0.87 12.16
N VAL A 30 -1.81 0.14 12.49
CA VAL A 30 -3.02 0.73 13.09
C VAL A 30 -2.70 1.35 14.46
N ILE A 31 -1.84 0.70 15.25
CA ILE A 31 -1.38 1.21 16.55
C ILE A 31 -0.50 2.45 16.36
N GLU A 32 0.42 2.45 15.39
CA GLU A 32 1.31 3.59 15.10
C GLU A 32 0.52 4.84 14.72
N ILE A 33 -0.46 4.72 13.81
CA ILE A 33 -1.34 5.83 13.43
C ILE A 33 -2.18 6.27 14.64
N SER A 34 -2.75 5.33 15.42
CA SER A 34 -3.58 5.66 16.59
C SER A 34 -2.80 6.39 17.68
N LEU A 35 -1.56 5.96 17.96
CA LEU A 35 -0.68 6.61 18.93
C LEU A 35 -0.18 7.97 18.43
N GLY A 36 0.10 8.09 17.13
CA GLY A 36 0.42 9.37 16.50
C GLY A 36 -0.71 10.38 16.63
N LEU A 37 -1.95 9.93 16.38
CA LEU A 37 -3.17 10.73 16.56
C LEU A 37 -3.38 11.15 18.02
N LEU A 38 -3.19 10.23 18.98
CA LEU A 38 -3.29 10.55 20.41
C LEU A 38 -2.22 11.55 20.85
N CYS A 39 -0.97 11.33 20.46
CA CYS A 39 0.14 12.20 20.84
C CYS A 39 0.09 13.56 20.13
N GLY A 40 -0.45 13.61 18.91
CA GLY A 40 -0.75 14.86 18.22
C GLY A 40 -1.79 15.69 18.97
N TYR A 41 -2.89 15.07 19.39
CA TYR A 41 -3.92 15.72 20.19
C TYR A 41 -3.43 16.23 21.55
N LEU A 42 -2.56 15.45 22.22
CA LEU A 42 -1.94 15.87 23.49
C LEU A 42 -0.90 16.98 23.31
N GLY A 43 -0.62 17.43 22.08
CA GLY A 43 0.40 18.43 21.77
C GLY A 43 1.84 17.93 21.92
N LEU A 44 2.05 16.61 22.06
CA LEU A 44 3.39 15.99 22.13
C LEU A 44 4.03 15.88 20.75
N ILE A 45 3.20 15.79 19.70
CA ILE A 45 3.62 15.85 18.30
C ILE A 45 2.98 17.10 17.69
N TYR A 46 3.81 18.08 17.37
CA TYR A 46 3.39 19.32 16.72
C TYR A 46 3.92 19.37 15.28
N ASP A 47 3.47 20.37 14.53
CA ASP A 47 3.92 20.57 13.16
C ASP A 47 5.41 20.96 13.11
N ASP A 48 6.26 20.02 12.71
CA ASP A 48 7.71 20.20 12.64
C ASP A 48 8.25 19.76 11.28
N GLU A 49 9.01 20.63 10.62
CA GLU A 49 9.52 20.42 9.27
C GLU A 49 10.43 19.19 9.15
N ILE A 50 11.20 18.86 10.19
CA ILE A 50 12.12 17.71 10.18
C ILE A 50 11.29 16.43 10.24
N LEU A 51 10.29 16.38 11.12
CA LEU A 51 9.35 15.26 11.17
C LEU A 51 8.63 15.07 9.84
N GLN A 52 8.11 16.16 9.24
CA GLN A 52 7.47 16.10 7.92
C GLN A 52 8.41 15.55 6.85
N LEU A 53 9.67 16.00 6.83
CA LEU A 53 10.65 15.56 5.85
C LEU A 53 10.94 14.06 5.99
N ILE A 54 11.16 13.58 7.21
CA ILE A 54 11.42 12.15 7.47
C ILE A 54 10.17 11.32 7.15
N ALA A 55 8.97 11.80 7.48
CA ALA A 55 7.72 11.11 7.15
C ALA A 55 7.48 11.03 5.64
N LYS A 56 7.76 12.10 4.88
CA LYS A 56 7.72 12.09 3.41
C LYS A 56 8.71 11.10 2.82
N PHE A 57 9.94 11.05 3.34
CA PHE A 57 10.90 10.04 2.93
C PHE A 57 10.43 8.63 3.31
N GLY A 58 9.83 8.45 4.48
CA GLY A 58 9.28 7.17 4.91
C GLY A 58 8.14 6.69 4.04
N PHE A 59 7.29 7.61 3.56
CA PHE A 59 6.29 7.32 2.54
C PHE A 59 6.92 6.85 1.22
N ILE A 60 7.92 7.57 0.71
CA ILE A 60 8.67 7.18 -0.50
C ILE A 60 9.30 5.79 -0.32
N TYR A 61 9.90 5.52 0.83
CA TYR A 61 10.49 4.22 1.14
C TYR A 61 9.44 3.11 1.21
N LEU A 62 8.26 3.39 1.77
CA LEU A 62 7.12 2.45 1.75
C LEU A 62 6.68 2.11 0.33
N MET A 63 6.64 3.09 -0.58
CA MET A 63 6.32 2.83 -1.99
C MET A 63 7.42 2.03 -2.69
N PHE A 64 8.68 2.20 -2.29
CA PHE A 64 9.78 1.36 -2.71
C PHE A 64 9.63 -0.09 -2.21
N LEU A 65 9.26 -0.30 -0.95
CA LEU A 65 8.94 -1.62 -0.40
C LEU A 65 7.78 -2.28 -1.14
N ALA A 66 6.71 -1.53 -1.44
CA ALA A 66 5.60 -2.04 -2.25
C ALA A 66 6.10 -2.59 -3.60
N GLY A 67 7.02 -1.87 -4.27
CA GLY A 67 7.67 -2.35 -5.49
C GLY A 67 8.50 -3.62 -5.30
N LEU A 68 9.17 -3.76 -4.15
CA LEU A 68 9.96 -4.93 -3.78
C LEU A 68 9.09 -6.17 -3.47
N GLU A 69 7.89 -5.95 -2.96
CA GLU A 69 6.93 -6.99 -2.63
C GLU A 69 6.30 -7.61 -3.89
N ILE A 70 6.22 -6.85 -4.99
CA ILE A 70 5.64 -7.34 -6.26
C ILE A 70 6.35 -8.59 -6.74
N ASN A 71 5.61 -9.69 -6.76
CA ASN A 71 6.07 -10.95 -7.33
C ASN A 71 5.16 -11.39 -8.48
N PHE A 72 5.56 -11.05 -9.70
CA PHE A 72 4.82 -11.42 -10.92
C PHE A 72 4.63 -12.93 -11.10
N LYS A 73 5.43 -13.79 -10.44
CA LYS A 73 5.19 -15.24 -10.46
C LYS A 73 3.86 -15.62 -9.81
N LEU A 74 3.35 -14.81 -8.90
CA LEU A 74 2.04 -15.01 -8.26
C LEU A 74 0.91 -14.78 -9.27
N VAL A 75 1.08 -13.88 -10.24
CA VAL A 75 0.11 -13.64 -11.31
C VAL A 75 -0.05 -14.90 -12.18
N ASN A 76 0.99 -15.73 -12.33
CA ASN A 76 0.90 -16.99 -13.07
C ASN A 76 0.00 -18.04 -12.40
N VAL A 77 -0.38 -17.85 -11.13
CA VAL A 77 -1.36 -18.70 -10.43
C VAL A 77 -2.76 -18.48 -11.01
N ILE A 78 -3.02 -17.30 -11.58
CA ILE A 78 -4.26 -17.00 -12.29
C ILE A 78 -4.29 -17.86 -13.54
N LYS A 79 -5.04 -18.97 -13.47
CA LYS A 79 -5.29 -19.83 -14.62
C LYS A 79 -5.83 -18.99 -15.78
N ALA A 80 -5.51 -19.35 -17.02
CA ALA A 80 -6.06 -18.66 -18.20
C ALA A 80 -7.60 -18.57 -18.16
N THR A 81 -8.27 -19.55 -17.56
CA THR A 81 -9.72 -19.58 -17.36
C THR A 81 -10.25 -18.51 -16.39
N LEU A 82 -9.38 -17.91 -15.55
CA LEU A 82 -9.72 -16.82 -14.62
C LEU A 82 -9.27 -15.44 -15.11
N ALA A 83 -8.48 -15.34 -16.18
CA ALA A 83 -7.98 -14.05 -16.67
C ALA A 83 -9.13 -13.09 -17.01
N THR A 84 -10.14 -13.57 -17.71
CA THR A 84 -11.35 -12.80 -18.03
C THR A 84 -12.08 -12.35 -16.77
N ASN A 85 -12.17 -13.21 -15.75
CA ASN A 85 -12.78 -12.91 -14.47
C ASN A 85 -12.03 -11.77 -13.77
N VAL A 86 -10.70 -11.81 -13.75
CA VAL A 86 -9.89 -10.74 -13.14
C VAL A 86 -10.09 -9.40 -13.86
N VAL A 87 -10.11 -9.39 -15.20
CA VAL A 87 -10.42 -8.17 -15.95
C VAL A 87 -11.83 -7.66 -15.61
N MET A 88 -12.84 -8.53 -15.61
CA MET A 88 -14.21 -8.17 -15.21
C MET A 88 -14.26 -7.63 -13.78
N TYR A 89 -13.48 -8.18 -12.86
CA TYR A 89 -13.42 -7.72 -11.47
C TYR A 89 -12.94 -6.26 -11.39
N PHE A 90 -11.84 -5.91 -12.06
CA PHE A 90 -11.38 -4.52 -12.10
C PHE A 90 -12.36 -3.59 -12.81
N VAL A 91 -12.94 -4.02 -13.94
CA VAL A 91 -13.98 -3.24 -14.62
C VAL A 91 -15.16 -2.96 -13.68
N LEU A 92 -15.63 -3.96 -12.94
CA LEU A 92 -16.72 -3.79 -11.97
C LEU A 92 -16.32 -2.88 -10.81
N LEU A 93 -15.11 -3.00 -10.26
CA LEU A 93 -14.64 -2.12 -9.18
C LEU A 93 -14.67 -0.64 -9.60
N TYR A 94 -14.09 -0.31 -10.76
CA TYR A 94 -14.08 1.07 -11.24
C TYR A 94 -15.46 1.55 -11.69
N THR A 95 -16.28 0.67 -12.28
CA THR A 95 -17.66 1.01 -12.66
C THR A 95 -18.51 1.32 -11.42
N LEU A 96 -18.46 0.46 -10.40
CA LEU A 96 -19.20 0.67 -9.16
C LEU A 96 -18.68 1.87 -8.38
N SER A 97 -17.37 2.11 -8.37
CA SER A 97 -16.79 3.33 -7.82
C SER A 97 -17.35 4.58 -8.54
N GLY A 98 -17.40 4.57 -9.87
CA GLY A 98 -18.01 5.65 -10.66
C GLY A 98 -19.50 5.84 -10.37
N VAL A 99 -20.25 4.74 -10.21
CA VAL A 99 -21.68 4.80 -9.82
C VAL A 99 -21.85 5.42 -8.44
N ILE A 100 -21.04 5.03 -7.44
CA ILE A 100 -21.08 5.64 -6.11
C ILE A 100 -20.74 7.13 -6.19
N CYS A 101 -19.70 7.50 -6.95
CA CYS A 101 -19.35 8.91 -7.10
C CYS A 101 -20.48 9.72 -7.75
N TRP A 102 -21.14 9.17 -8.77
CA TRP A 102 -22.28 9.82 -9.40
C TRP A 102 -23.51 9.94 -8.49
N LEU A 103 -23.81 8.89 -7.71
CA LEU A 103 -24.98 8.87 -6.81
C LEU A 103 -24.84 9.83 -5.62
N PHE A 104 -23.62 10.01 -5.12
CA PHE A 104 -23.34 10.81 -3.93
C PHE A 104 -22.61 12.13 -4.23
N ASP A 105 -22.52 12.52 -5.52
CA ASP A 105 -21.84 13.73 -6.00
C ASP A 105 -20.39 13.86 -5.49
N LEU A 106 -19.64 12.75 -5.55
CA LEU A 106 -18.27 12.68 -5.06
C LEU A 106 -17.28 13.02 -6.16
N GLY A 107 -16.21 13.72 -5.77
CA GLY A 107 -15.12 14.09 -6.66
C GLY A 107 -14.22 12.94 -7.09
N LEU A 108 -13.29 13.25 -7.97
CA LEU A 108 -12.31 12.31 -8.53
C LEU A 108 -11.51 11.54 -7.47
N THR A 109 -11.19 12.16 -6.34
CA THR A 109 -10.49 11.51 -5.24
C THR A 109 -11.16 10.20 -4.84
N TYR A 110 -12.49 10.19 -4.73
CA TYR A 110 -13.27 9.00 -4.39
C TYR A 110 -13.25 7.96 -5.51
N PHE A 111 -13.30 8.40 -6.77
CA PHE A 111 -13.24 7.50 -7.94
C PHE A 111 -11.95 6.67 -7.96
N VAL A 112 -10.83 7.29 -7.56
CA VAL A 112 -9.52 6.61 -7.52
C VAL A 112 -9.30 5.88 -6.18
N ALA A 113 -9.77 6.45 -5.06
CA ALA A 113 -9.54 5.91 -3.73
C ALA A 113 -10.34 4.64 -3.43
N LEU A 114 -11.61 4.55 -3.84
CA LEU A 114 -12.47 3.41 -3.52
C LEU A 114 -11.95 2.06 -4.07
N PRO A 115 -11.52 1.94 -5.34
CA PRO A 115 -11.02 0.67 -5.89
C PRO A 115 -9.55 0.39 -5.57
N ILE A 116 -8.88 1.22 -4.76
CA ILE A 116 -7.42 1.16 -4.54
C ILE A 116 -7.00 -0.08 -3.75
N PHE A 117 -5.85 -0.67 -4.07
CA PHE A 117 -5.30 -1.89 -3.44
C PHE A 117 -4.03 -1.60 -2.66
N SER A 118 -3.75 -2.43 -1.65
CA SER A 118 -2.46 -2.48 -0.95
C SER A 118 -2.21 -3.91 -0.45
N LEU A 119 -0.99 -4.42 -0.62
CA LEU A 119 -0.62 -5.77 -0.18
C LEU A 119 -0.25 -5.85 1.31
N GLY A 120 0.10 -4.73 1.96
CA GLY A 120 0.67 -4.76 3.32
C GLY A 120 -0.21 -5.50 4.35
N MET A 121 -1.52 -5.20 4.36
CA MET A 121 -2.47 -5.88 5.25
C MET A 121 -2.73 -7.34 4.85
N LEU A 122 -2.75 -7.61 3.54
CA LEU A 122 -2.95 -8.95 3.00
C LEU A 122 -1.78 -9.89 3.35
N MET A 123 -0.55 -9.37 3.36
CA MET A 123 0.64 -10.12 3.76
C MET A 123 0.57 -10.57 5.23
N MET A 124 -0.04 -9.77 6.11
CA MET A 124 -0.30 -10.19 7.49
C MET A 124 -1.29 -11.36 7.56
N LEU A 125 -2.36 -11.33 6.76
CA LEU A 125 -3.30 -12.44 6.67
C LEU A 125 -2.62 -13.72 6.15
N ILE A 126 -1.72 -13.61 5.17
CA ILE A 126 -0.95 -14.74 4.65
C ILE A 126 -0.05 -15.35 5.72
N LYS A 127 0.59 -14.50 6.54
CA LYS A 127 1.41 -14.97 7.66
C LYS A 127 0.56 -15.65 8.75
N GLU A 128 -0.68 -15.20 8.98
CA GLU A 128 -1.59 -15.76 9.99
C GLU A 128 -2.26 -17.08 9.54
N TYR A 129 -2.69 -17.17 8.27
CA TYR A 129 -3.52 -18.28 7.78
C TYR A 129 -2.84 -19.19 6.75
N GLY A 130 -1.71 -18.77 6.20
CA GLY A 130 -0.97 -19.48 5.16
C GLY A 130 -1.49 -19.21 3.74
N LYS A 131 -0.56 -19.17 2.78
CA LYS A 131 -0.84 -18.94 1.34
C LYS A 131 -1.62 -20.08 0.65
N GLU A 132 -1.78 -21.22 1.32
CA GLU A 132 -2.49 -22.39 0.75
C GLU A 132 -4.01 -22.20 0.72
N GLN A 133 -4.54 -21.24 1.48
CA GLN A 133 -5.96 -20.93 1.46
C GLN A 133 -6.37 -20.40 0.08
N PRO A 134 -7.40 -20.97 -0.58
CA PRO A 134 -7.77 -20.58 -1.94
C PRO A 134 -8.12 -19.09 -2.09
N TRP A 135 -8.79 -18.51 -1.09
CA TRP A 135 -9.15 -17.10 -1.09
C TRP A 135 -7.93 -16.19 -0.95
N LEU A 136 -6.94 -16.54 -0.10
CA LEU A 136 -5.70 -15.77 0.04
C LEU A 136 -4.80 -15.87 -1.17
N ASN A 137 -4.68 -17.06 -1.76
CA ASN A 137 -3.84 -17.25 -2.94
C ASN A 137 -4.37 -16.40 -4.12
N LEU A 138 -5.69 -16.37 -4.31
CA LEU A 138 -6.32 -15.54 -5.32
C LEU A 138 -6.23 -14.04 -4.98
N ALA A 139 -6.51 -13.66 -3.73
CA ALA A 139 -6.39 -12.29 -3.21
C ALA A 139 -4.98 -11.75 -3.45
N LEU A 140 -3.95 -12.54 -3.17
CA LEU A 140 -2.56 -12.13 -3.38
C LEU A 140 -2.24 -11.91 -4.85
N SER A 141 -2.70 -12.83 -5.71
CA SER A 141 -2.47 -12.74 -7.15
C SER A 141 -3.16 -11.53 -7.78
N ILE A 142 -4.41 -11.26 -7.36
CA ILE A 142 -5.18 -10.09 -7.81
C ILE A 142 -4.64 -8.82 -7.19
N GLY A 143 -4.22 -8.86 -5.92
CA GLY A 143 -3.63 -7.75 -5.19
C GLY A 143 -2.35 -7.24 -5.85
N VAL A 144 -1.49 -8.12 -6.36
CA VAL A 144 -0.29 -7.73 -7.15
C VAL A 144 -0.69 -6.91 -8.38
N VAL A 145 -1.71 -7.35 -9.13
CA VAL A 145 -2.21 -6.61 -10.30
C VAL A 145 -2.85 -5.30 -9.85
N GLY A 146 -3.65 -5.35 -8.78
CA GLY A 146 -4.38 -4.21 -8.24
C GLY A 146 -3.45 -3.12 -7.71
N GLU A 147 -2.33 -3.47 -7.10
CA GLU A 147 -1.33 -2.54 -6.60
C GLU A 147 -0.64 -1.78 -7.74
N VAL A 148 -0.24 -2.48 -8.81
CA VAL A 148 0.27 -1.84 -10.04
C VAL A 148 -0.78 -0.91 -10.65
N VAL A 149 -2.03 -1.36 -10.78
CA VAL A 149 -3.14 -0.54 -11.28
C VAL A 149 -3.37 0.68 -10.40
N SER A 150 -3.27 0.53 -9.08
CA SER A 150 -3.48 1.60 -8.10
C SER A 150 -2.40 2.68 -8.18
N ILE A 151 -1.14 2.30 -8.34
CA ILE A 151 -0.03 3.25 -8.50
C ILE A 151 -0.15 4.01 -9.81
N LEU A 152 -0.53 3.32 -10.90
CA LEU A 152 -0.82 3.98 -12.16
C LEU A 152 -2.00 4.95 -12.00
N ALA A 153 -3.06 4.56 -11.29
CA ALA A 153 -4.22 5.40 -11.04
C ALA A 153 -3.86 6.65 -10.21
N ILE A 154 -3.09 6.51 -9.11
CA ILE A 154 -2.59 7.65 -8.33
C ILE A 154 -1.69 8.56 -9.19
N THR A 155 -0.81 7.99 -10.00
CA THR A 155 0.10 8.79 -10.84
C THR A 155 -0.69 9.58 -11.90
N LEU A 156 -1.66 8.95 -12.55
CA LEU A 156 -2.54 9.62 -13.52
C LEU A 156 -3.42 10.68 -12.84
N PHE A 157 -3.92 10.39 -11.64
CA PHE A 157 -4.65 11.32 -10.79
C PHE A 157 -3.80 12.57 -10.49
N SER A 158 -2.60 12.37 -9.95
CA SER A 158 -1.63 13.42 -9.62
C SER A 158 -1.25 14.26 -10.85
N GLY A 159 -1.02 13.61 -12.00
CA GLY A 159 -0.77 14.31 -13.26
C GLY A 159 -1.97 15.11 -13.77
N TRP A 160 -3.20 14.61 -13.59
CA TRP A 160 -4.40 15.36 -13.96
C TRP A 160 -4.61 16.57 -13.05
N THR A 161 -4.38 16.42 -11.74
CA THR A 161 -4.55 17.52 -10.78
C THR A 161 -3.56 18.65 -10.99
N GLU A 162 -2.32 18.33 -11.35
CA GLU A 162 -1.27 19.32 -11.62
C GLU A 162 -1.48 20.06 -12.95
N PHE A 163 -1.91 19.37 -14.01
CA PHE A 163 -1.92 19.93 -15.37
C PHE A 163 -3.31 20.17 -15.98
N GLY A 164 -4.40 19.73 -15.34
CA GLY A 164 -5.77 19.79 -15.86
C GLY A 164 -5.96 18.99 -17.16
N LEU A 165 -7.11 19.11 -17.84
CA LEU A 165 -7.32 18.50 -19.18
C LEU A 165 -6.67 19.33 -20.30
N SER A 166 -5.40 19.66 -20.14
CA SER A 166 -4.64 20.45 -21.11
C SER A 166 -3.80 19.56 -22.01
N GLY A 167 -3.26 20.10 -23.11
CA GLY A 167 -2.24 19.41 -23.91
C GLY A 167 -1.03 18.95 -23.07
N ARG A 168 -0.78 19.61 -21.92
CA ARG A 168 0.27 19.21 -20.98
C ARG A 168 -0.04 17.91 -20.24
N PHE A 169 -1.31 17.60 -20.01
CA PHE A 169 -1.70 16.31 -19.42
C PHE A 169 -1.47 15.15 -20.38
N VAL A 170 -1.79 15.33 -21.66
CA VAL A 170 -1.46 14.33 -22.69
C VAL A 170 0.05 14.12 -22.75
N THR A 171 0.85 15.21 -22.72
CA THR A 171 2.31 15.07 -22.63
C THR A 171 2.75 14.39 -21.34
N SER A 172 2.10 14.66 -20.20
CA SER A 172 2.40 14.00 -18.91
C SER A 172 2.16 12.49 -18.99
N ILE A 173 1.06 12.05 -19.62
CA ILE A 173 0.79 10.62 -19.84
C ILE A 173 1.90 10.00 -20.72
N PHE A 174 2.27 10.66 -21.81
CA PHE A 174 3.39 10.19 -22.65
C PHE A 174 4.70 10.17 -21.88
N THR A 175 4.97 11.14 -21.00
CA THR A 175 6.17 11.15 -20.15
C THR A 175 6.13 10.02 -19.13
N ILE A 176 4.99 9.73 -18.49
CA ILE A 176 4.83 8.58 -17.58
C ILE A 176 5.11 7.28 -18.33
N PHE A 177 4.52 7.11 -19.52
CA PHE A 177 4.76 5.93 -20.35
C PHE A 177 6.23 5.84 -20.78
N ALA A 178 6.83 6.95 -21.19
CA ALA A 178 8.24 7.03 -21.55
C ALA A 178 9.14 6.69 -20.35
N VAL A 179 8.83 7.16 -19.14
CA VAL A 179 9.56 6.81 -17.91
C VAL A 179 9.48 5.32 -17.64
N VAL A 180 8.30 4.71 -17.74
CA VAL A 180 8.14 3.26 -17.54
C VAL A 180 8.95 2.50 -18.59
N VAL A 181 8.84 2.87 -19.87
CA VAL A 181 9.57 2.23 -20.96
C VAL A 181 11.07 2.42 -20.83
N VAL A 182 11.54 3.65 -20.61
CA VAL A 182 12.96 3.98 -20.42
C VAL A 182 13.50 3.26 -19.21
N THR A 183 12.74 3.19 -18.12
CA THR A 183 13.15 2.41 -16.96
C THR A 183 13.30 0.95 -17.36
N ILE A 184 12.30 0.30 -17.96
CA ILE A 184 12.39 -1.09 -18.47
C ILE A 184 13.60 -1.29 -19.40
N LEU A 185 13.87 -0.35 -20.31
CA LEU A 185 15.02 -0.40 -21.21
C LEU A 185 16.35 -0.28 -20.46
N LEU A 186 16.47 0.67 -19.52
CA LEU A 186 17.62 0.79 -18.63
C LEU A 186 17.80 -0.47 -17.80
N LEU A 187 16.70 -1.12 -17.37
CA LEU A 187 16.75 -2.40 -16.68
C LEU A 187 17.37 -3.45 -17.61
N ARG A 188 16.81 -3.64 -18.80
CA ARG A 188 17.30 -4.63 -19.77
C ARG A 188 18.76 -4.39 -20.15
N PHE A 189 19.14 -3.13 -20.29
CA PHE A 189 20.52 -2.73 -20.56
C PHE A 189 21.45 -3.05 -19.38
N SER A 190 21.04 -2.74 -18.15
CA SER A 190 21.80 -3.07 -16.93
C SER A 190 21.99 -4.59 -16.81
N TYR A 191 20.97 -5.38 -17.15
CA TYR A 191 21.08 -6.84 -17.20
C TYR A 191 22.13 -7.32 -18.19
N MET A 192 22.13 -6.74 -19.39
CA MET A 192 23.10 -7.06 -20.44
C MET A 192 24.52 -6.69 -20.00
N ILE A 193 24.71 -5.53 -19.37
CA ILE A 193 26.02 -5.11 -18.81
C ILE A 193 26.49 -6.10 -17.75
N PHE A 194 25.63 -6.44 -16.77
CA PHE A 194 26.01 -7.39 -15.72
C PHE A 194 26.25 -8.81 -16.24
N TRP A 195 25.64 -9.18 -17.37
CA TRP A 195 25.91 -10.43 -18.05
C TRP A 195 27.28 -10.42 -18.75
N TRP A 196 27.69 -9.30 -19.35
CA TRP A 196 28.98 -9.16 -20.03
C TRP A 196 30.14 -8.87 -19.07
N PHE A 197 29.86 -8.18 -17.96
CA PHE A 197 30.81 -7.79 -16.92
C PHE A 197 30.34 -8.29 -15.54
N PRO A 198 30.39 -9.61 -15.29
CA PRO A 198 29.95 -10.19 -14.02
C PRO A 198 30.77 -9.70 -12.82
N GLU A 199 32.02 -9.28 -13.05
CA GLU A 199 32.90 -8.65 -12.05
C GLU A 199 32.36 -7.30 -11.56
N LEU A 200 31.74 -6.51 -12.45
CA LEU A 200 31.11 -5.24 -12.07
C LEU A 200 29.89 -5.47 -11.16
N LYS A 201 29.12 -6.52 -11.44
CA LYS A 201 28.01 -6.95 -10.58
C LYS A 201 28.53 -7.35 -9.19
N GLN A 202 29.59 -8.17 -9.13
CA GLN A 202 30.22 -8.58 -7.87
C GLN A 202 30.88 -7.42 -7.11
N TYR A 203 31.35 -6.38 -7.81
CA TYR A 203 31.94 -5.21 -7.18
C TYR A 203 30.90 -4.27 -6.59
N LEU A 204 29.80 -4.01 -7.31
CA LEU A 204 28.73 -3.13 -6.82
C LEU A 204 27.89 -3.81 -5.74
N ILE A 205 27.70 -5.12 -5.85
CA ILE A 205 26.88 -5.94 -4.95
C ILE A 205 27.63 -7.26 -4.70
N PRO A 206 28.56 -7.27 -3.74
CA PRO A 206 29.32 -8.47 -3.39
C PRO A 206 28.41 -9.59 -2.90
N ASP A 207 28.92 -10.82 -2.93
CA ASP A 207 28.27 -11.92 -2.21
C ASP A 207 28.21 -11.59 -0.71
N SER A 208 27.12 -11.97 -0.01
CA SER A 208 26.82 -11.49 1.34
C SER A 208 27.91 -11.83 2.38
N GLU A 209 28.65 -12.92 2.21
CA GLU A 209 29.81 -13.26 3.05
C GLU A 209 31.00 -12.30 2.88
N LYS A 210 31.07 -11.58 1.76
CA LYS A 210 32.14 -10.63 1.40
C LYS A 210 31.69 -9.17 1.51
N ASP A 211 30.39 -8.91 1.63
CA ASP A 211 29.88 -7.54 1.80
C ASP A 211 30.05 -7.06 3.24
N LYS A 212 31.25 -6.54 3.54
CA LYS A 212 31.57 -5.97 4.86
C LYS A 212 31.03 -4.55 5.07
N HIS A 213 30.42 -3.93 4.07
CA HIS A 213 30.09 -2.50 4.10
C HIS A 213 28.62 -2.19 3.74
N ASP A 214 27.77 -3.22 3.66
CA ASP A 214 26.37 -3.14 3.20
C ASP A 214 26.25 -2.37 1.88
N GLN A 215 27.13 -2.69 0.92
CA GLN A 215 27.17 -2.09 -0.40
C GLN A 215 25.84 -2.31 -1.15
N ASP A 216 25.23 -3.47 -0.91
CA ASP A 216 23.91 -3.84 -1.38
C ASP A 216 22.80 -2.83 -0.98
N ILE A 217 22.73 -2.45 0.31
CA ILE A 217 21.80 -1.43 0.81
C ILE A 217 22.13 -0.05 0.22
N ARG A 218 23.42 0.33 0.18
CA ARG A 218 23.84 1.63 -0.37
C ARG A 218 23.44 1.79 -1.82
N PHE A 219 23.62 0.74 -2.62
CA PHE A 219 23.21 0.73 -4.03
C PHE A 219 21.68 0.86 -4.15
N SER A 220 20.93 0.10 -3.34
CA SER A 220 19.45 0.14 -3.31
C SER A 220 18.92 1.55 -3.01
N LEU A 221 19.44 2.17 -1.95
CA LEU A 221 19.07 3.53 -1.54
C LEU A 221 19.48 4.56 -2.59
N SER A 222 20.66 4.42 -3.19
CA SER A 222 21.13 5.32 -4.25
C SER A 222 20.21 5.26 -5.46
N LEU A 223 19.81 4.05 -5.88
CA LEU A 223 18.87 3.87 -6.99
C LEU A 223 17.50 4.49 -6.68
N LEU A 224 16.97 4.25 -5.47
CA LEU A 224 15.73 4.88 -5.02
C LEU A 224 15.81 6.40 -5.15
N LEU A 225 16.86 7.02 -4.60
CA LEU A 225 17.04 8.46 -4.63
C LEU A 225 17.25 9.02 -6.05
N ILE A 226 17.95 8.29 -6.91
CA ILE A 226 18.12 8.65 -8.33
C ILE A 226 16.75 8.64 -9.03
N MET A 227 15.95 7.58 -8.85
CA MET A 227 14.63 7.49 -9.46
C MET A 227 13.67 8.57 -8.96
N VAL A 228 13.66 8.84 -7.66
CA VAL A 228 12.91 9.95 -7.06
C VAL A 228 13.35 11.28 -7.64
N SER A 229 14.67 11.51 -7.79
CA SER A 229 15.21 12.74 -8.38
C SER A 229 14.80 12.91 -9.85
N ILE A 230 14.80 11.83 -10.63
CA ILE A 230 14.30 11.84 -12.01
C ILE A 230 12.81 12.21 -12.03
N MET A 231 11.99 11.64 -11.14
CA MET A 231 10.55 11.97 -11.07
C MET A 231 10.33 13.45 -10.73
N LEU A 232 11.09 13.99 -9.78
CA LEU A 232 11.04 15.42 -9.42
C LEU A 232 11.41 16.32 -10.61
N LEU A 233 12.46 15.98 -11.36
CA LEU A 233 12.87 16.74 -12.55
C LEU A 233 11.80 16.70 -13.66
N LEU A 234 11.15 15.55 -13.83
CA LEU A 234 10.09 15.36 -14.81
C LEU A 234 8.73 15.90 -14.35
N LYS A 235 8.62 16.38 -13.10
CA LYS A 235 7.37 16.80 -12.45
C LYS A 235 6.30 15.71 -12.50
N ILE A 236 6.72 14.46 -12.30
CA ILE A 236 5.86 13.30 -12.15
C ILE A 236 5.84 12.91 -10.67
N ASP A 237 4.78 12.25 -10.26
CA ASP A 237 4.66 11.71 -8.91
C ASP A 237 5.85 10.81 -8.53
N VAL A 238 6.50 11.13 -7.41
CA VAL A 238 7.66 10.39 -6.87
C VAL A 238 7.31 8.97 -6.43
N VAL A 239 6.04 8.69 -6.15
CA VAL A 239 5.53 7.36 -5.80
C VAL A 239 5.82 6.36 -6.90
N LEU A 240 5.60 6.73 -8.18
CA LEU A 240 5.89 5.87 -9.31
C LEU A 240 7.39 5.55 -9.41
N GLY A 241 8.25 6.55 -9.20
CA GLY A 241 9.70 6.38 -9.23
C GLY A 241 10.19 5.43 -8.14
N ALA A 242 9.69 5.61 -6.92
CA ALA A 242 10.02 4.75 -5.79
C ALA A 242 9.57 3.31 -6.01
N PHE A 243 8.32 3.11 -6.43
CA PHE A 243 7.80 1.79 -6.76
C PHE A 243 8.59 1.11 -7.88
N THR A 244 8.92 1.85 -8.94
CA THR A 244 9.67 1.31 -10.08
C THR A 244 11.10 0.91 -9.67
N ALA A 245 11.74 1.68 -8.77
CA ALA A 245 13.04 1.31 -8.20
C ALA A 245 12.94 -0.01 -7.41
N GLY A 246 11.86 -0.20 -6.64
CA GLY A 246 11.63 -1.43 -5.88
C GLY A 246 11.39 -2.63 -6.80
N LEU A 247 10.58 -2.43 -7.84
CA LEU A 247 10.29 -3.42 -8.87
C LEU A 247 11.57 -3.89 -9.57
N PHE A 248 12.45 -2.95 -9.95
CA PHE A 248 13.75 -3.26 -10.52
C PHE A 248 14.54 -4.15 -9.58
N PHE A 249 14.64 -3.74 -8.32
CA PHE A 249 15.46 -4.43 -7.37
C PHE A 249 14.98 -5.87 -7.13
N LYS A 250 13.65 -6.06 -7.04
CA LYS A 250 13.03 -7.39 -6.96
C LYS A 250 13.35 -8.28 -8.15
N MET A 251 13.32 -7.73 -9.38
CA MET A 251 13.60 -8.50 -10.59
C MET A 251 15.06 -8.92 -10.71
N PHE A 252 16.00 -8.05 -10.32
CA PHE A 252 17.44 -8.28 -10.49
C PHE A 252 18.05 -9.10 -9.36
N PHE A 253 17.52 -8.95 -8.14
CA PHE A 253 18.06 -9.56 -6.93
C PHE A 253 17.08 -10.56 -6.31
N TYR A 254 16.16 -11.11 -7.11
CA TYR A 254 15.16 -12.10 -6.66
C TYR A 254 15.77 -13.27 -5.85
N GLN A 255 17.02 -13.63 -6.12
CA GLN A 255 17.73 -14.74 -5.47
C GLN A 255 18.42 -14.35 -4.14
N ARG A 256 18.43 -13.06 -3.77
CA ARG A 256 19.10 -12.53 -2.57
C ARG A 256 18.07 -12.22 -1.47
N GLU A 257 17.51 -13.26 -0.86
CA GLU A 257 16.49 -13.10 0.21
C GLU A 257 17.01 -12.29 1.40
N GLU A 258 18.29 -12.45 1.75
CA GLU A 258 18.93 -11.71 2.85
C GLU A 258 18.89 -10.19 2.64
N LEU A 259 19.20 -9.74 1.42
CA LEU A 259 19.17 -8.33 1.04
C LEU A 259 17.75 -7.76 1.05
N LEU A 260 16.78 -8.51 0.53
CA LEU A 260 15.37 -8.14 0.62
C LEU A 260 14.95 -7.97 2.10
N HIS A 261 15.33 -8.92 2.95
CA HIS A 261 15.02 -8.86 4.38
C HIS A 261 15.72 -7.68 5.07
N LYS A 262 16.98 -7.35 4.72
CA LYS A 262 17.69 -6.16 5.25
C LYS A 262 16.95 -4.87 4.90
N ILE A 263 16.55 -4.70 3.65
CA ILE A 263 15.83 -3.51 3.15
C ILE A 263 14.44 -3.40 3.79
N GLU A 264 13.71 -4.50 3.88
CA GLU A 264 12.40 -4.56 4.56
C GLU A 264 12.54 -4.24 6.06
N SER A 265 13.54 -4.81 6.74
CA SER A 265 13.80 -4.55 8.16
C SER A 265 14.11 -3.09 8.43
N PHE A 266 14.91 -2.45 7.56
CA PHE A 266 15.23 -1.03 7.67
C PHE A 266 13.99 -0.14 7.44
N GLY A 267 13.16 -0.50 6.47
CA GLY A 267 11.92 0.21 6.16
C GLY A 267 10.85 0.11 7.23
N PHE A 268 10.43 -1.11 7.52
CA PHE A 268 9.36 -1.39 8.49
C PHE A 268 9.81 -1.15 9.94
N GLY A 269 11.12 -1.20 10.23
CA GLY A 269 11.65 -0.95 11.56
C GLY A 269 11.80 0.54 11.93
N PHE A 270 11.88 1.44 10.94
CA PHE A 270 12.18 2.85 11.20
C PHE A 270 11.35 3.83 10.37
N PHE A 271 11.42 3.75 9.05
CA PHE A 271 10.82 4.75 8.15
C PHE A 271 9.29 4.68 8.07
N ALA A 272 8.75 3.47 7.92
CA ALA A 272 7.31 3.28 7.87
C ALA A 272 6.62 3.70 9.18
N PRO A 273 7.12 3.31 10.39
CA PRO A 273 6.57 3.81 11.65
C PRO A 273 6.50 5.33 11.73
N ILE A 274 7.57 6.05 11.35
CA ILE A 274 7.58 7.53 11.41
C ILE A 274 6.51 8.12 10.47
N PHE A 275 6.37 7.58 9.26
CA PHE A 275 5.32 8.01 8.34
C PHE A 275 3.91 7.82 8.92
N PHE A 276 3.64 6.66 9.52
CA PHE A 276 2.33 6.35 10.10
C PHE A 276 2.03 7.18 11.36
N ILE A 277 3.02 7.37 12.23
CA ILE A 277 2.91 8.25 13.41
C ILE A 277 2.62 9.69 12.96
N TYR A 278 3.38 10.20 11.98
CA TYR A 278 3.16 11.55 11.44
C TYR A 278 1.76 11.68 10.83
N THR A 279 1.35 10.73 10.00
CA THR A 279 0.00 10.68 9.42
C THR A 279 -1.06 10.76 10.52
N GLY A 280 -0.94 9.93 11.56
CA GLY A 280 -1.85 9.97 12.71
C GLY A 280 -1.89 11.36 13.36
N SER A 281 -0.72 11.96 13.61
CA SER A 281 -0.63 13.26 14.28
C SER A 281 -1.25 14.42 13.49
N THR A 282 -1.43 14.26 12.17
CA THR A 282 -2.09 15.28 11.34
C THR A 282 -3.61 15.32 11.55
N VAL A 283 -4.20 14.26 12.11
CA VAL A 283 -5.64 14.18 12.42
C VAL A 283 -5.91 14.89 13.74
N LYS A 284 -6.64 16.00 13.68
CA LYS A 284 -7.01 16.81 14.84
C LYS A 284 -8.22 16.21 15.55
N LEU A 285 -7.97 15.45 16.62
CA LEU A 285 -9.01 14.76 17.40
C LEU A 285 -10.12 15.69 17.89
N ASP A 286 -9.78 16.92 18.26
CA ASP A 286 -10.71 17.98 18.69
C ASP A 286 -11.70 18.40 17.60
N MET A 287 -11.35 18.18 16.34
CA MET A 287 -12.18 18.50 15.18
C MET A 287 -13.02 17.31 14.69
N ILE A 288 -12.89 16.12 15.29
CA ILE A 288 -13.65 14.94 14.87
C ILE A 288 -15.09 15.07 15.35
N THR A 289 -15.98 15.33 14.41
CA THR A 289 -17.43 15.37 14.63
C THR A 289 -18.06 14.01 14.32
N PHE A 290 -19.33 13.86 14.72
CA PHE A 290 -20.13 12.70 14.34
C PHE A 290 -20.26 12.56 12.80
N ASP A 291 -20.33 13.67 12.07
CA ASP A 291 -20.40 13.67 10.61
C ASP A 291 -19.12 13.13 9.96
N ILE A 292 -17.95 13.47 10.49
CA ILE A 292 -16.66 12.92 10.04
C ILE A 292 -16.62 11.41 10.24
N LEU A 293 -17.11 10.92 11.39
CA LEU A 293 -17.18 9.50 11.68
C LEU A 293 -18.18 8.77 10.77
N LEU A 294 -19.36 9.34 10.55
CA LEU A 294 -20.34 8.80 9.60
C LEU A 294 -19.77 8.73 8.18
N HIS A 295 -19.07 9.78 7.74
CA HIS A 295 -18.44 9.81 6.42
C HIS A 295 -17.29 8.78 6.32
N SER A 296 -16.55 8.55 7.41
CA SER A 296 -15.55 7.47 7.48
C SER A 296 -16.19 6.09 7.31
N ILE A 297 -17.32 5.86 7.99
CA ILE A 297 -18.10 4.61 7.88
C ILE A 297 -18.67 4.47 6.47
N PHE A 298 -19.11 5.56 5.84
CA PHE A 298 -19.55 5.56 4.45
C PHE A 298 -18.43 5.14 3.51
N ILE A 299 -17.23 5.70 3.62
CA ILE A 299 -16.06 5.34 2.80
C ILE A 299 -15.72 3.85 2.97
N MET A 300 -15.59 3.37 4.22
CA MET A 300 -15.37 1.94 4.52
C MET A 300 -16.46 1.07 3.89
N SER A 301 -17.72 1.45 4.07
CA SER A 301 -18.87 0.70 3.55
C SER A 301 -18.90 0.68 2.02
N ALA A 302 -18.51 1.78 1.36
CA ALA A 302 -18.41 1.87 -0.08
C ALA A 302 -17.33 0.94 -0.63
N ILE A 303 -16.12 0.93 -0.04
CA ILE A 303 -15.02 0.02 -0.41
C ILE A 303 -15.47 -1.44 -0.27
N LEU A 304 -16.08 -1.75 0.88
CA LEU A 304 -16.60 -3.10 1.15
C LEU A 304 -17.68 -3.50 0.16
N ALA A 305 -18.63 -2.61 -0.13
CA ALA A 305 -19.73 -2.88 -1.05
C ALA A 305 -19.23 -3.18 -2.46
N ILE A 306 -18.36 -2.31 -3.02
CA ILE A 306 -17.85 -2.52 -4.38
C ILE A 306 -17.06 -3.81 -4.48
N ARG A 307 -16.28 -4.16 -3.45
CA ARG A 307 -15.46 -5.38 -3.43
C ARG A 307 -16.32 -6.61 -3.25
N LEU A 308 -17.30 -6.60 -2.35
CA LEU A 308 -18.24 -7.70 -2.15
C LEU A 308 -19.04 -7.97 -3.42
N ILE A 309 -19.68 -6.95 -3.99
CA ILE A 309 -20.48 -7.10 -5.21
C ILE A 309 -19.63 -7.65 -6.35
N SER A 310 -18.48 -7.02 -6.62
CA SER A 310 -17.59 -7.45 -7.71
C SER A 310 -17.07 -8.88 -7.50
N SER A 311 -16.72 -9.24 -6.27
CA SER A 311 -16.18 -10.58 -5.95
C SER A 311 -17.24 -11.66 -6.08
N TYR A 312 -18.48 -11.40 -5.64
CA TYR A 312 -19.57 -12.38 -5.75
C TYR A 312 -20.04 -12.56 -7.20
N LEU A 313 -20.06 -11.50 -8.01
CA LEU A 313 -20.40 -11.62 -9.43
C LEU A 313 -19.37 -12.44 -10.21
N VAL A 314 -18.09 -12.32 -9.84
CA VAL A 314 -16.99 -12.85 -10.65
C VAL A 314 -16.42 -14.17 -10.12
N PHE A 315 -16.23 -14.30 -8.81
CA PHE A 315 -15.44 -15.38 -8.21
C PHE A 315 -16.26 -16.41 -7.43
N VAL A 316 -17.56 -16.20 -7.20
CA VAL A 316 -18.38 -17.10 -6.36
C VAL A 316 -18.39 -18.55 -6.87
N LYS A 317 -18.44 -18.74 -8.19
CA LYS A 317 -18.42 -20.07 -8.81
C LYS A 317 -17.09 -20.78 -8.64
N TYR A 318 -15.99 -20.02 -8.54
CA TYR A 318 -14.64 -20.56 -8.38
C TYR A 318 -14.28 -20.80 -6.91
N LEU A 319 -14.50 -19.82 -6.03
CA LEU A 319 -14.10 -19.87 -4.63
C LEU A 319 -15.13 -20.55 -3.72
N LYS A 320 -16.41 -20.62 -4.12
CA LYS A 320 -17.58 -20.86 -3.25
C LYS A 320 -17.90 -19.66 -2.36
N PRO A 321 -19.14 -19.51 -1.84
CA PRO A 321 -19.58 -18.31 -1.12
C PRO A 321 -18.72 -17.94 0.10
N LYS A 322 -18.37 -18.90 0.95
CA LYS A 322 -17.58 -18.65 2.18
C LYS A 322 -16.20 -18.05 1.87
N ASN A 323 -15.47 -18.64 0.93
CA ASN A 323 -14.16 -18.13 0.52
C ASN A 323 -14.27 -16.83 -0.29
N THR A 324 -15.36 -16.62 -1.03
CA THR A 324 -15.59 -15.36 -1.77
C THR A 324 -15.79 -14.20 -0.82
N LEU A 325 -16.50 -14.43 0.30
CA LEU A 325 -16.61 -13.45 1.38
C LEU A 325 -15.24 -13.12 1.97
N LEU A 326 -14.45 -14.14 2.34
CA LEU A 326 -13.11 -13.91 2.90
C LEU A 326 -12.19 -13.18 1.92
N PHE A 327 -12.23 -13.53 0.64
CA PHE A 327 -11.51 -12.85 -0.45
C PHE A 327 -11.91 -11.37 -0.54
N ALA A 328 -13.21 -11.08 -0.58
CA ALA A 328 -13.69 -9.70 -0.67
C ALA A 328 -13.25 -8.86 0.54
N LEU A 329 -13.33 -9.43 1.74
CA LEU A 329 -12.91 -8.74 2.97
C LEU A 329 -11.40 -8.53 3.02
N SER A 330 -10.59 -9.48 2.56
CA SER A 330 -9.13 -9.36 2.57
C SER A 330 -8.61 -8.28 1.65
N ASP A 331 -9.27 -8.11 0.50
CA ASP A 331 -8.89 -7.09 -0.47
C ASP A 331 -9.42 -5.69 -0.08
N SER A 332 -10.30 -5.60 0.92
CA SER A 332 -10.93 -4.34 1.39
C SER A 332 -10.12 -3.57 2.43
N MET A 333 -8.81 -3.82 2.54
CA MET A 333 -7.94 -3.19 3.55
C MET A 333 -6.80 -2.34 2.95
N PRO A 334 -7.05 -1.36 2.05
CA PRO A 334 -5.99 -0.66 1.33
C PRO A 334 -5.33 0.48 2.13
N LEU A 335 -4.97 0.22 3.39
CA LEU A 335 -4.55 1.22 4.38
C LEU A 335 -3.50 2.22 3.86
N THR A 336 -2.37 1.73 3.33
CA THR A 336 -1.24 2.59 2.93
C THR A 336 -1.57 3.54 1.80
N PHE A 337 -2.23 3.04 0.76
CA PHE A 337 -2.53 3.83 -0.43
C PHE A 337 -3.74 4.73 -0.21
N MET A 338 -4.66 4.33 0.68
CA MET A 338 -5.77 5.20 1.08
C MET A 338 -5.26 6.46 1.80
N VAL A 339 -4.33 6.28 2.74
CA VAL A 339 -3.66 7.41 3.41
C VAL A 339 -2.94 8.30 2.39
N ALA A 340 -2.23 7.68 1.45
CA ALA A 340 -1.49 8.40 0.41
C ALA A 340 -2.39 9.30 -0.44
N ILE A 341 -3.48 8.74 -0.98
CA ILE A 341 -4.37 9.50 -1.84
C ILE A 341 -5.12 10.59 -1.08
N ALA A 342 -5.47 10.37 0.20
CA ALA A 342 -6.05 11.39 1.06
C ALA A 342 -5.08 12.56 1.26
N MET A 343 -3.82 12.27 1.59
CA MET A 343 -2.79 13.30 1.78
C MET A 343 -2.52 14.10 0.49
N ILE A 344 -2.40 13.41 -0.64
CA ILE A 344 -2.22 14.05 -1.96
C ILE A 344 -3.43 14.95 -2.25
N SER A 345 -4.64 14.41 -2.15
CA SER A 345 -5.88 15.16 -2.45
C SER A 345 -6.06 16.38 -1.56
N TYR A 346 -5.72 16.27 -0.27
CA TYR A 346 -5.80 17.38 0.67
C TYR A 346 -4.78 18.47 0.33
N ASN A 347 -3.54 18.10 0.01
CA ASN A 347 -2.49 19.06 -0.36
C ASN A 347 -2.80 19.81 -1.66
N TYR A 348 -3.48 19.16 -2.61
CA TYR A 348 -3.95 19.80 -3.85
C TYR A 348 -5.32 20.49 -3.70
N GLY A 349 -5.91 20.51 -2.49
CA GLY A 349 -7.18 21.19 -2.22
C GLY A 349 -8.41 20.54 -2.87
N LEU A 350 -8.33 19.26 -3.25
CA LEU A 350 -9.44 18.52 -3.86
C LEU A 350 -10.45 18.00 -2.83
N ILE A 351 -9.98 17.75 -1.62
CA ILE A 351 -10.81 17.37 -0.48
C ILE A 351 -10.57 18.36 0.64
N ASN A 352 -11.59 18.61 1.43
CA ASN A 352 -11.47 19.45 2.61
C ASN A 352 -10.86 18.66 3.79
N GLN A 353 -10.62 19.37 4.89
CA GLN A 353 -10.01 18.78 6.08
C GLN A 353 -10.86 17.69 6.74
N ALA A 354 -12.20 17.83 6.70
CA ALA A 354 -13.11 16.84 7.26
C ALA A 354 -13.06 15.53 6.45
N GLU A 355 -13.05 15.62 5.12
CA GLU A 355 -12.89 14.47 4.22
C GLU A 355 -11.51 13.81 4.39
N TYR A 356 -10.45 14.59 4.52
CA TYR A 356 -9.10 14.08 4.82
C TYR A 356 -9.13 13.23 6.11
N PHE A 357 -9.70 13.74 7.20
CA PHE A 357 -9.85 12.99 8.45
C PHE A 357 -10.71 11.74 8.25
N SER A 358 -11.79 11.83 7.49
CA SER A 358 -12.65 10.68 7.20
C SER A 358 -11.92 9.57 6.45
N PHE A 359 -11.04 9.89 5.50
CA PHE A 359 -10.23 8.89 4.80
C PHE A 359 -9.23 8.20 5.73
N ILE A 360 -8.52 8.96 6.59
CA ILE A 360 -7.57 8.38 7.53
C ILE A 360 -8.30 7.46 8.53
N ILE A 361 -9.42 7.92 9.10
CA ILE A 361 -10.23 7.13 10.03
C ILE A 361 -10.82 5.90 9.34
N ALA A 362 -11.37 6.03 8.12
CA ALA A 362 -11.89 4.90 7.35
C ALA A 362 -10.81 3.83 7.15
N SER A 363 -9.60 4.24 6.78
CA SER A 363 -8.48 3.31 6.58
C SER A 363 -8.10 2.56 7.86
N LEU A 364 -8.15 3.23 9.02
CA LEU A 364 -7.93 2.58 10.34
C LEU A 364 -9.04 1.59 10.67
N LEU A 365 -10.30 1.97 10.43
CA LEU A 365 -11.46 1.13 10.66
C LEU A 365 -11.42 -0.11 9.76
N ASP A 366 -11.09 0.03 8.47
CA ASP A 366 -10.91 -1.08 7.54
C ASP A 366 -9.88 -2.07 8.07
N GLY A 367 -8.67 -1.59 8.40
CA GLY A 367 -7.59 -2.44 8.89
C GLY A 367 -7.91 -3.15 10.21
N LEU A 368 -8.66 -2.50 11.11
CA LEU A 368 -8.99 -3.06 12.42
C LEU A 368 -10.21 -3.99 12.36
N ILE A 369 -11.34 -3.48 11.87
CA ILE A 369 -12.63 -4.17 11.90
C ILE A 369 -12.58 -5.39 11.00
N LEU A 370 -12.06 -5.26 9.77
CA LEU A 370 -12.08 -6.36 8.82
C LEU A 370 -11.13 -7.48 9.24
N MET A 371 -10.00 -7.18 9.90
CA MET A 371 -9.11 -8.21 10.46
C MET A 371 -9.83 -9.03 11.54
N ILE A 372 -10.60 -8.37 12.41
CA ILE A 372 -11.40 -9.04 13.44
C ILE A 372 -12.51 -9.87 12.80
N ILE A 373 -13.21 -9.34 11.79
CA ILE A 373 -14.29 -10.04 11.09
C ILE A 373 -13.74 -11.28 10.37
N ILE A 374 -12.66 -11.15 9.59
CA ILE A 374 -12.01 -12.28 8.91
C ILE A 374 -11.62 -13.36 9.91
N ARG A 375 -10.99 -12.98 11.04
CA ARG A 375 -10.59 -13.93 12.09
C ARG A 375 -11.78 -14.68 12.68
N ARG A 376 -12.91 -14.00 12.91
CA ARG A 376 -14.14 -14.64 13.41
C ARG A 376 -14.78 -15.55 12.37
N LEU A 377 -14.96 -15.06 11.14
CA LEU A 377 -15.56 -15.81 10.04
C LEU A 377 -14.73 -17.04 9.68
N TYR A 378 -13.40 -16.92 9.64
CA TYR A 378 -12.52 -18.04 9.33
C TYR A 378 -12.62 -19.16 10.35
N ARG A 379 -12.70 -18.83 11.65
CA ARG A 379 -12.95 -19.85 12.69
C ARG A 379 -14.31 -20.49 12.51
N PHE A 380 -15.36 -19.70 12.30
CA PHE A 380 -16.71 -20.20 12.09
C PHE A 380 -16.78 -21.16 10.89
N PHE A 381 -16.18 -20.77 9.75
CA PHE A 381 -16.14 -21.61 8.55
C PHE A 381 -15.26 -22.86 8.67
N LYS A 382 -14.23 -22.84 9.54
CA LYS A 382 -13.42 -24.03 9.85
C LYS A 382 -14.14 -25.01 10.77
N VAL A 383 -14.88 -24.52 11.77
CA VAL A 383 -15.66 -25.38 12.68
C VAL A 383 -16.73 -26.16 11.90
N ASP A 384 -17.32 -25.57 10.86
CA ASP A 384 -18.27 -26.26 9.96
C ASP A 384 -17.68 -27.48 9.21
N ASN A 385 -16.36 -27.59 9.09
CA ASN A 385 -15.71 -28.73 8.40
C ASN A 385 -15.29 -29.86 9.36
N GLU A 386 -15.16 -29.60 10.67
CA GLU A 386 -14.77 -30.63 11.65
C GLU A 386 -15.99 -31.46 12.13
N GLU A 387 -17.20 -30.89 12.15
CA GLU A 387 -18.40 -31.63 12.55
C GLU A 387 -18.87 -32.69 11.53
N ILE A 388 -18.38 -32.65 10.28
CA ILE A 388 -18.75 -33.63 9.25
C ILE A 388 -17.88 -34.90 9.32
N VAL A 389 -16.71 -34.85 9.99
CA VAL A 389 -15.78 -36.00 10.08
C VAL A 389 -16.09 -36.90 11.27
N ILE A 390 -16.88 -36.45 12.26
CA ILE A 390 -17.21 -37.23 13.47
C ILE A 390 -18.46 -38.11 13.27
N ASN A 391 -19.21 -37.93 12.16
CA ASN A 391 -20.43 -38.68 11.85
C ASN A 391 -20.35 -39.53 10.55
N LYS A 392 -19.16 -39.96 10.16
CA LYS A 392 -18.94 -41.04 9.19
C LYS A 392 -18.00 -42.07 9.79
#